data_AF-A0A537GAT6-F1
#
_entry.id   AF-A0A537GAT6-F1
#
_cell.length_a   1.000
_cell.length_b   1.000
_cell.length_c   1.000
_cell.angle_alpha   90.00
_cell.angle_beta   90.00
_cell.angle_gamma   90.00
#
_symmetry.space_group_name_H-M   'P 1'
#
loop_
_entity.id
_entity.type
_entity.pdbx_description
1 polymer ?
#
loop_
_entity_poly.entity_id
_entity_poly.type
_entity_poly.pdbx_seq_one_letter_code
_entity_poly.pdbx_strand_id
1 'polypeptide(L)'
;MKLGFAELDRKYVDSPARKSLPRDKYSVLDRKRENSIALFRKENVELEKGEAKLWQRYEKIVGGMTVMYDGQEKTMQQLGRYQEEPGRKVREDTWLLGEKRRRKDHEEIDRIYDDLIELREKIAKNAGFDNYRDYIFPRRERFDYTPEDCFRYHKAVEQYIVPLIRELDQQREQNLELDQLRPWDLAVDPEGKPPLRPFETAPELVKGCIQIFERVNPRFAEYLKKMRELNLLDLESRKGKAPGGYSQEMAEVQLPFIFMNAVGRDGDVWTLLHEAGHSFHSFLTREMNLLYHYRSDNVPIEFAEVASQTMEIIGGEHFTGTFYNKEEAARSRKLHLSSIIKLLGWIATIDSFQHWIYTHPGHSHDERREAWFKLQSKFGGSENWAGLEDYRSTYWQRQLHLFGYPFYYIEYGIAFLGALGLWTRYRKDQKGAITAYERAMSLGGSKPLPELFRAADLPFDFGPDTVRPYANELHSVTKAS
;
A
#
# COMPACT_ATOMS: atom_id res chain seq x y z
N MET A 1 -0.09 23.18 17.87
CA MET A 1 -0.73 22.95 16.55
C MET A 1 -2.05 22.18 16.67
N LYS A 2 -2.09 20.92 17.15
CA LYS A 2 -3.36 20.13 17.28
C LYS A 2 -4.50 20.84 18.03
N LEU A 3 -4.21 21.50 19.16
CA LEU A 3 -5.21 22.30 19.89
C LEU A 3 -5.82 23.41 19.03
N GLY A 4 -5.00 24.11 18.23
CA GLY A 4 -5.47 25.17 17.34
C GLY A 4 -6.34 24.66 16.19
N PHE A 5 -6.04 23.49 15.64
CA PHE A 5 -6.92 22.86 14.65
C PHE A 5 -8.26 22.43 15.25
N ALA A 6 -8.26 21.88 16.47
CA ALA A 6 -9.50 21.53 17.16
C ALA A 6 -10.37 22.77 17.45
N GLU A 7 -9.75 23.90 17.82
CA GLU A 7 -10.45 25.19 17.98
C GLU A 7 -11.01 25.71 16.65
N LEU A 8 -10.28 25.55 15.55
CA LEU A 8 -10.75 25.94 14.21
C LEU A 8 -11.95 25.08 13.78
N ASP A 9 -11.88 23.76 13.96
CA ASP A 9 -12.97 22.85 13.69
C ASP A 9 -14.22 23.24 14.49
N ARG A 10 -14.05 23.55 15.78
CA ARG A 10 -15.15 24.02 16.64
C ARG A 10 -15.75 25.33 16.16
N LYS A 11 -14.93 26.32 15.83
CA LYS A 11 -15.41 27.59 15.25
C LYS A 11 -16.17 27.38 13.95
N TYR A 12 -15.73 26.45 13.10
CA TYR A 12 -16.44 26.10 11.88
C TYR A 12 -17.81 25.49 12.19
N VAL A 13 -17.85 24.44 13.02
CA VAL A 13 -19.09 23.71 13.33
C VAL A 13 -20.13 24.56 14.07
N ASP A 14 -19.68 25.41 15.00
CA ASP A 14 -20.54 26.30 15.80
C ASP A 14 -21.01 27.54 15.02
N SER A 15 -20.40 27.84 13.87
CA SER A 15 -20.76 29.01 13.07
C SER A 15 -22.20 28.91 12.54
N PRO A 16 -23.09 29.87 12.85
CA PRO A 16 -24.45 29.87 12.31
C PRO A 16 -24.48 29.94 10.78
N ALA A 17 -23.48 30.59 10.18
CA ALA A 17 -23.34 30.71 8.72
C ALA A 17 -23.05 29.37 8.03
N ARG A 18 -22.56 28.36 8.75
CA ARG A 18 -22.34 27.00 8.22
C ARG A 18 -23.60 26.43 7.59
N LYS A 19 -24.77 26.68 8.20
CA LYS A 19 -26.07 26.20 7.71
C LYS A 19 -26.49 26.79 6.35
N SER A 20 -25.89 27.92 5.95
CA SER A 20 -26.11 28.52 4.63
C SER A 20 -25.17 27.99 3.53
N LEU A 21 -24.18 27.17 3.87
CA LEU A 21 -23.28 26.59 2.88
C LEU A 21 -24.01 25.53 2.02
N PRO A 22 -23.73 25.46 0.70
CA PRO A 22 -24.30 24.45 -0.17
C PRO A 22 -23.98 23.02 0.29
N ARG A 23 -25.01 22.23 0.61
CA ARG A 23 -24.82 20.88 1.17
C ARG A 23 -24.10 19.91 0.23
N ASP A 24 -24.37 20.01 -1.06
CA ASP A 24 -23.74 19.19 -2.11
C ASP A 24 -22.22 19.38 -2.19
N LYS A 25 -21.73 20.57 -1.79
CA LYS A 25 -20.32 20.93 -1.75
C LYS A 25 -19.66 20.75 -0.39
N TYR A 26 -20.38 20.93 0.72
CA TYR A 26 -19.78 20.98 2.06
C TYR A 26 -20.14 19.81 2.99
N SER A 27 -21.06 18.92 2.60
CA SER A 27 -21.50 17.80 3.47
C SER A 27 -20.38 16.86 3.93
N VAL A 28 -19.41 16.54 3.05
CA VAL A 28 -18.25 15.72 3.44
C VAL A 28 -17.38 16.47 4.43
N LEU A 29 -17.10 17.75 4.19
CA LEU A 29 -16.35 18.58 5.14
C LEU A 29 -17.07 18.69 6.49
N ASP A 30 -18.37 18.97 6.49
CA ASP A 30 -19.20 19.01 7.69
C ASP A 30 -19.06 17.73 8.52
N ARG A 31 -19.25 16.57 7.88
CA ARG A 31 -19.13 15.25 8.53
C ARG A 31 -17.74 15.05 9.16
N LYS A 32 -16.67 15.41 8.44
CA LYS A 32 -15.28 15.31 8.94
C LYS A 32 -15.06 16.21 10.17
N ARG A 33 -15.53 17.45 10.13
CA ARG A 33 -15.32 18.42 11.23
C ARG A 33 -16.15 18.07 12.46
N GLU A 34 -17.40 17.65 12.28
CA GLU A 34 -18.25 17.19 13.38
C GLU A 34 -17.64 15.96 14.08
N ASN A 35 -17.15 14.99 13.30
CA ASN A 35 -16.45 13.81 13.83
C ASN A 35 -15.15 14.18 14.56
N SER A 36 -14.34 15.07 14.00
CA SER A 36 -13.10 15.57 14.64
C SER A 36 -13.38 16.15 16.03
N ILE A 37 -14.44 16.96 16.17
CA ILE A 37 -14.86 17.52 17.47
C ILE A 37 -15.36 16.42 18.41
N ALA A 38 -16.20 15.51 17.90
CA ALA A 38 -16.79 14.45 18.71
C ALA A 38 -15.74 13.52 19.33
N LEU A 39 -14.65 13.25 18.60
CA LEU A 39 -13.55 12.38 19.04
C LEU A 39 -12.45 13.11 19.82
N PHE A 40 -12.37 14.45 19.72
CA PHE A 40 -11.29 15.19 20.36
C PHE A 40 -11.35 15.11 21.89
N ARG A 41 -10.24 14.71 22.50
CA ARG A 41 -10.04 14.71 23.95
C ARG A 41 -8.71 15.38 24.27
N LYS A 42 -8.72 16.41 25.12
CA LYS A 42 -7.51 17.17 25.46
C LYS A 42 -6.43 16.29 26.10
N GLU A 43 -6.84 15.35 26.94
CA GLU A 43 -5.97 14.36 27.59
C GLU A 43 -5.29 13.38 26.61
N ASN A 44 -5.87 13.15 25.43
CA ASN A 44 -5.25 12.30 24.41
C ASN A 44 -4.06 12.96 23.73
N VAL A 45 -3.92 14.30 23.81
CA VAL A 45 -2.82 15.02 23.13
C VAL A 45 -1.44 14.54 23.59
N GLU A 46 -1.26 14.27 24.89
CA GLU A 46 0.02 13.76 25.40
C GLU A 46 0.22 12.28 25.09
N LEU A 47 -0.85 11.47 25.05
CA LEU A 47 -0.79 10.06 24.69
C LEU A 47 -0.40 9.88 23.21
N GLU A 48 -1.00 10.67 22.32
CA GLU A 48 -0.66 10.69 20.89
C GLU A 48 0.78 11.16 20.63
N LYS A 49 1.33 12.04 21.47
CA LYS A 49 2.77 12.36 21.42
C LYS A 49 3.62 11.18 21.85
N GLY A 50 3.18 10.40 22.84
CA GLY A 50 3.79 9.14 23.23
C GLY A 50 3.82 8.14 22.08
N GLU A 51 2.69 7.94 21.40
CA GLU A 51 2.57 7.09 20.21
C GLU A 51 3.57 7.52 19.12
N ALA A 52 3.64 8.82 18.81
CA ALA A 52 4.58 9.34 17.82
C ALA A 52 6.06 9.10 18.19
N LYS A 53 6.41 9.18 19.48
CA LYS A 53 7.78 8.88 19.95
C LYS A 53 8.12 7.40 19.81
N LEU A 54 7.18 6.51 20.11
CA LEU A 54 7.34 5.06 19.94
C LEU A 54 7.51 4.68 18.47
N TRP A 55 6.69 5.28 17.59
CA TRP A 55 6.85 5.16 16.15
C TRP A 55 8.25 5.58 15.68
N GLN A 56 8.72 6.77 16.08
CA GLN A 56 10.08 7.25 15.74
C GLN A 56 11.17 6.32 16.27
N ARG A 57 10.97 5.71 17.44
CA ARG A 57 11.90 4.73 18.01
C ARG A 57 11.97 3.48 17.16
N TYR A 58 10.82 2.95 16.72
CA TYR A 58 10.76 1.83 15.78
C TYR A 58 11.45 2.17 14.46
N GLU A 59 11.16 3.34 13.87
CA GLU A 59 11.79 3.81 12.63
C GLU A 59 13.32 3.88 12.76
N LYS A 60 13.82 4.40 13.87
CA LYS A 60 15.25 4.49 14.14
C LYS A 60 15.91 3.11 14.23
N ILE A 61 15.25 2.14 14.87
CA ILE A 61 15.75 0.76 14.97
C ILE A 61 15.82 0.12 13.59
N VAL A 62 14.71 0.11 12.85
CA VAL A 62 14.63 -0.53 11.53
C VAL A 62 15.51 0.18 10.49
N GLY A 63 15.51 1.52 10.48
CA GLY A 63 16.36 2.32 9.60
C GLY A 63 17.86 2.18 9.90
N GLY A 64 18.22 1.81 11.13
CA GLY A 64 19.60 1.52 11.54
C GLY A 64 20.06 0.08 11.27
N MET A 65 19.23 -0.77 10.66
CA MET A 65 19.61 -2.15 10.37
C MET A 65 20.55 -2.23 9.15
N THR A 66 21.79 -2.64 9.40
CA THR A 66 22.77 -3.00 8.37
C THR A 66 23.35 -4.39 8.62
N VAL A 67 23.95 -4.98 7.58
CA VAL A 67 24.69 -6.24 7.65
C VAL A 67 26.01 -6.12 6.89
N MET A 68 27.02 -6.87 7.31
CA MET A 68 28.24 -7.07 6.53
C MET A 68 28.04 -8.22 5.55
N TYR A 69 28.14 -7.95 4.25
CA TYR A 69 28.07 -8.97 3.20
C TYR A 69 29.09 -8.63 2.11
N ASP A 70 29.92 -9.61 1.76
CA ASP A 70 30.99 -9.47 0.77
C ASP A 70 31.95 -8.29 1.07
N GLY A 71 32.41 -8.21 2.32
CA GLY A 71 33.34 -7.17 2.78
C GLY A 71 32.75 -5.76 2.88
N GLN A 72 31.47 -5.57 2.55
CA GLN A 72 30.82 -4.26 2.53
C GLN A 72 29.66 -4.20 3.51
N GLU A 73 29.47 -3.04 4.14
CA GLU A 73 28.25 -2.74 4.88
C GLU A 73 27.10 -2.51 3.89
N LYS A 74 25.98 -3.20 4.10
CA LYS A 74 24.79 -3.10 3.26
C LYS A 74 23.55 -2.83 4.11
N THR A 75 22.68 -1.95 3.63
CA THR A 75 21.34 -1.81 4.18
C THR A 75 20.49 -3.05 3.88
N MET A 76 19.38 -3.21 4.59
CA MET A 76 18.44 -4.32 4.35
C MET A 76 17.90 -4.31 2.90
N GLN A 77 17.68 -3.13 2.31
CA GLN A 77 17.20 -2.96 0.93
C GLN A 77 18.28 -3.33 -0.10
N GLN A 78 19.53 -2.98 0.16
CA GLN A 78 20.67 -3.40 -0.67
C GLN A 78 20.90 -4.91 -0.59
N LEU A 79 20.67 -5.51 0.57
CA LEU A 79 20.75 -6.96 0.75
C LEU A 79 19.67 -7.71 -0.07
N GLY A 80 18.46 -7.13 -0.19
CA GLY A 80 17.37 -7.73 -0.97
C GLY A 80 17.69 -7.96 -2.44
N ARG A 81 18.64 -7.21 -3.02
CA ARG A 81 19.13 -7.39 -4.41
C ARG A 81 19.67 -8.80 -4.64
N TYR A 82 20.36 -9.36 -3.65
CA TYR A 82 20.95 -10.69 -3.73
C TYR A 82 19.92 -11.81 -3.55
N GLN A 83 18.75 -11.49 -2.98
CA GLN A 83 17.63 -12.43 -2.85
C GLN A 83 16.88 -12.63 -4.16
N GLU A 84 17.08 -11.76 -5.16
CA GLU A 84 16.53 -11.89 -6.52
C GLU A 84 17.41 -12.77 -7.43
N GLU A 85 18.65 -13.09 -7.01
CA GLU A 85 19.63 -13.76 -7.87
C GLU A 85 19.34 -15.26 -8.07
N PRO A 86 19.65 -15.84 -9.24
CA PRO A 86 19.39 -17.26 -9.53
C PRO A 86 20.07 -18.25 -8.58
N GLY A 87 21.22 -17.86 -8.00
CA GLY A 87 21.98 -18.71 -7.08
C GLY A 87 21.26 -18.94 -5.75
N ARG A 88 20.67 -20.12 -5.54
CA ARG A 88 19.91 -20.44 -4.31
C ARG A 88 20.71 -20.23 -3.03
N LYS A 89 22.00 -20.58 -3.02
CA LYS A 89 22.86 -20.40 -1.85
C LYS A 89 23.04 -18.92 -1.48
N VAL A 90 23.22 -18.06 -2.48
CA VAL A 90 23.29 -16.60 -2.29
C VAL A 90 22.00 -16.09 -1.65
N ARG A 91 20.84 -16.56 -2.15
CA ARG A 91 19.55 -16.17 -1.57
C ARG A 91 19.38 -16.65 -0.13
N GLU A 92 19.69 -17.91 0.15
CA GLU A 92 19.62 -18.48 1.49
C GLU A 92 20.51 -17.70 2.47
N ASP A 93 21.78 -17.51 2.13
CA ASP A 93 22.75 -16.85 2.99
C ASP A 93 22.35 -15.39 3.27
N THR A 94 21.90 -14.67 2.25
CA THR A 94 21.50 -13.27 2.39
C THR A 94 20.15 -13.10 3.08
N TRP A 95 19.20 -14.02 2.87
CA TRP A 95 17.94 -14.05 3.63
C TRP A 95 18.21 -14.32 5.10
N LEU A 96 18.96 -15.38 5.43
CA LEU A 96 19.30 -15.72 6.82
C LEU A 96 20.10 -14.61 7.50
N LEU A 97 21.05 -14.00 6.79
CA LEU A 97 21.80 -12.85 7.31
C LEU A 97 20.86 -11.69 7.68
N GLY A 98 19.89 -11.39 6.82
CA GLY A 98 18.89 -10.35 7.07
C GLY A 98 17.97 -10.68 8.24
N GLU A 99 17.47 -11.91 8.32
CA GLU A 99 16.58 -12.34 9.40
C GLU A 99 17.30 -12.43 10.75
N LYS A 100 18.56 -12.89 10.77
CA LYS A 100 19.42 -12.84 11.97
C LYS A 100 19.61 -11.41 12.45
N ARG A 101 19.78 -10.44 11.55
CA ARG A 101 19.89 -9.03 11.92
C ARG A 101 18.59 -8.53 12.53
N ARG A 102 17.43 -8.81 11.95
CA ARG A 102 16.12 -8.44 12.52
C ARG A 102 15.91 -9.07 13.90
N ARG A 103 16.26 -10.35 14.05
CA ARG A 103 16.14 -11.08 15.30
C ARG A 103 16.91 -10.43 16.46
N LYS A 104 18.01 -9.71 16.22
CA LYS A 104 18.74 -9.00 17.28
C LYS A 104 17.91 -7.92 17.98
N ASP A 105 16.98 -7.28 17.28
CA ASP A 105 16.21 -6.14 17.81
C ASP A 105 14.76 -6.51 18.17
N HIS A 106 14.37 -7.78 18.01
CA HIS A 106 12.96 -8.17 18.11
C HIS A 106 12.34 -7.87 19.48
N GLU A 107 13.06 -8.09 20.59
CA GLU A 107 12.54 -7.87 21.95
C GLU A 107 12.28 -6.40 22.24
N GLU A 108 13.07 -5.53 21.63
CA GLU A 108 12.85 -4.09 21.71
C GLU A 108 11.63 -3.68 20.86
N ILE A 109 11.48 -4.28 19.68
CA ILE A 109 10.32 -4.03 18.83
C ILE A 109 9.03 -4.57 19.48
N ASP A 110 9.07 -5.71 20.15
CA ASP A 110 7.95 -6.25 20.92
C ASP A 110 7.54 -5.30 22.05
N ARG A 111 8.50 -4.79 22.83
CA ARG A 111 8.22 -3.79 23.88
C ARG A 111 7.62 -2.50 23.32
N ILE A 112 8.13 -2.00 22.19
CA ILE A 112 7.53 -0.84 21.52
C ILE A 112 6.08 -1.13 21.13
N TYR A 113 5.79 -2.32 20.62
CA TYR A 113 4.43 -2.68 20.23
C TYR A 113 3.49 -2.83 21.43
N ASP A 114 3.99 -3.38 22.55
CA ASP A 114 3.24 -3.46 23.81
C ASP A 114 2.86 -2.06 24.32
N ASP A 115 3.84 -1.15 24.39
CA ASP A 115 3.63 0.24 24.82
C ASP A 115 2.63 0.96 23.89
N LEU A 116 2.70 0.69 22.58
CA LEU A 116 1.74 1.24 21.61
C LEU A 116 0.33 0.73 21.87
N ILE A 117 0.15 -0.57 22.11
CA ILE A 117 -1.16 -1.16 22.41
C ILE A 117 -1.76 -0.51 23.67
N GLU A 118 -0.97 -0.38 24.74
CA GLU A 118 -1.44 0.23 25.99
C GLU A 118 -1.88 1.70 25.80
N LEU A 119 -1.06 2.51 25.10
CA LEU A 119 -1.39 3.90 24.82
C LEU A 119 -2.65 4.03 23.96
N ARG A 120 -2.77 3.18 22.94
CA ARG A 120 -3.91 3.16 22.01
C ARG A 120 -5.21 2.80 22.71
N GLU A 121 -5.19 1.78 23.56
CA GLU A 121 -6.34 1.40 24.38
C GLU A 121 -6.75 2.53 25.33
N LYS A 122 -5.79 3.24 25.93
CA LYS A 122 -6.09 4.42 26.76
C LYS A 122 -6.70 5.57 25.95
N ILE A 123 -6.17 5.86 24.76
CA ILE A 123 -6.71 6.87 23.84
C ILE A 123 -8.16 6.55 23.49
N ALA A 124 -8.47 5.30 23.17
CA ALA A 124 -9.81 4.83 22.83
C ALA A 124 -10.79 4.98 24.00
N LYS A 125 -10.38 4.54 25.20
CA LYS A 125 -11.19 4.66 26.43
C LYS A 125 -11.52 6.11 26.77
N ASN A 126 -10.55 7.01 26.70
CA ASN A 126 -10.77 8.45 26.91
C ASN A 126 -11.76 9.04 25.90
N ALA A 127 -11.80 8.49 24.68
CA ALA A 127 -12.76 8.88 23.65
C ALA A 127 -14.14 8.24 23.82
N GLY A 128 -14.32 7.29 24.74
CA GLY A 128 -15.58 6.61 25.02
C GLY A 128 -15.79 5.30 24.26
N PHE A 129 -14.72 4.66 23.79
CA PHE A 129 -14.75 3.39 23.06
C PHE A 129 -14.24 2.24 23.93
N ASP A 130 -14.82 1.06 23.74
CA ASP A 130 -14.44 -0.15 24.49
C ASP A 130 -13.06 -0.68 24.08
N ASN A 131 -12.64 -0.43 22.84
CA ASN A 131 -11.37 -0.88 22.28
C ASN A 131 -10.84 0.06 21.19
N TYR A 132 -9.56 -0.08 20.85
CA TYR A 132 -8.94 0.80 19.85
C TYR A 132 -9.42 0.56 18.41
N ARG A 133 -9.83 -0.66 18.03
CA ARG A 133 -10.37 -0.94 16.69
C ARG A 133 -11.60 -0.07 16.42
N ASP A 134 -12.53 0.00 17.36
CA ASP A 134 -13.78 0.75 17.15
C ASP A 134 -13.55 2.26 17.21
N TYR A 135 -12.54 2.72 17.95
CA TYR A 135 -12.10 4.11 17.95
C TYR A 135 -11.43 4.52 16.64
N ILE A 136 -10.52 3.68 16.11
CA ILE A 136 -9.66 4.10 15.01
C ILE A 136 -10.41 4.22 13.68
N PHE A 137 -11.49 3.47 13.49
CA PHE A 137 -12.34 3.57 12.28
C PHE A 137 -12.90 4.98 12.07
N PRO A 138 -13.73 5.55 12.98
CA PRO A 138 -14.21 6.92 12.83
C PRO A 138 -13.07 7.94 12.92
N ARG A 139 -11.99 7.67 13.68
CA ARG A 139 -10.81 8.55 13.74
C ARG A 139 -10.05 8.65 12.41
N ARG A 140 -10.12 7.61 11.58
CA ARG A 140 -9.61 7.56 10.20
C ARG A 140 -10.67 7.91 9.16
N GLU A 141 -11.83 8.43 9.60
CA GLU A 141 -12.92 8.85 8.71
C GLU A 141 -13.50 7.67 7.90
N ARG A 142 -13.40 6.44 8.42
CA ARG A 142 -13.95 5.22 7.82
C ARG A 142 -15.41 5.12 8.14
N PHE A 143 -16.13 5.82 7.31
CA PHE A 143 -17.50 6.23 7.51
C PHE A 143 -18.49 5.42 6.70
N ASP A 144 -17.98 4.77 5.68
CA ASP A 144 -18.79 4.13 4.66
C ASP A 144 -18.60 2.61 4.65
N TYR A 145 -17.70 2.07 5.49
CA TYR A 145 -17.50 0.64 5.72
C TYR A 145 -17.14 0.36 7.18
N THR A 146 -17.32 -0.89 7.58
CA THR A 146 -17.24 -1.37 8.97
C THR A 146 -16.21 -2.48 9.13
N PRO A 147 -15.83 -2.87 10.37
CA PRO A 147 -15.05 -4.09 10.61
C PRO A 147 -15.62 -5.34 9.92
N GLU A 148 -16.96 -5.45 9.84
CA GLU A 148 -17.63 -6.55 9.17
C GLU A 148 -17.32 -6.60 7.67
N ASP A 149 -17.18 -5.45 7.02
CA ASP A 149 -16.78 -5.37 5.61
C ASP A 149 -15.31 -5.82 5.42
N CYS A 150 -14.42 -5.49 6.35
CA CYS A 150 -13.05 -6.01 6.38
C CYS A 150 -13.06 -7.55 6.52
N PHE A 151 -13.92 -8.11 7.36
CA PHE A 151 -14.05 -9.57 7.51
C PHE A 151 -14.62 -10.24 6.25
N ARG A 152 -15.51 -9.56 5.52
CA ARG A 152 -15.98 -10.03 4.20
C ARG A 152 -14.85 -10.05 3.19
N TYR A 153 -13.98 -9.04 3.19
CA TYR A 153 -12.75 -9.03 2.40
C TYR A 153 -11.82 -10.19 2.76
N HIS A 154 -11.56 -10.41 4.06
CA HIS A 154 -10.74 -11.55 4.51
C HIS A 154 -11.27 -12.89 4.01
N LYS A 155 -12.58 -13.11 4.13
CA LYS A 155 -13.23 -14.31 3.62
C LYS A 155 -13.06 -14.46 2.11
N ALA A 156 -13.20 -13.36 1.37
CA ALA A 156 -13.04 -13.37 -0.08
C ALA A 156 -11.59 -13.71 -0.50
N VAL A 157 -10.60 -13.13 0.19
CA VAL A 157 -9.17 -13.43 -0.01
C VAL A 157 -8.87 -14.91 0.30
N GLU A 158 -9.35 -15.42 1.43
CA GLU A 158 -9.21 -16.83 1.79
C GLU A 158 -9.78 -17.76 0.72
N GLN A 159 -10.96 -17.43 0.17
CA GLN A 159 -11.65 -18.29 -0.78
C GLN A 159 -11.05 -18.26 -2.20
N TYR A 160 -10.59 -17.09 -2.67
CA TYR A 160 -10.26 -16.91 -4.09
C TYR A 160 -8.83 -16.47 -4.37
N ILE A 161 -8.13 -15.87 -3.41
CA ILE A 161 -6.75 -15.39 -3.60
C ILE A 161 -5.75 -16.38 -3.04
N VAL A 162 -5.97 -16.92 -1.83
CA VAL A 162 -5.06 -17.89 -1.21
C VAL A 162 -4.82 -19.14 -2.08
N PRO A 163 -5.83 -19.72 -2.77
CA PRO A 163 -5.57 -20.81 -3.70
C PRO A 163 -4.60 -20.42 -4.83
N LEU A 164 -4.69 -19.19 -5.35
CA LEU A 164 -3.78 -18.70 -6.39
C LEU A 164 -2.37 -18.49 -5.85
N ILE A 165 -2.21 -17.99 -4.62
CA ILE A 165 -0.89 -17.89 -3.96
C ILE A 165 -0.21 -19.26 -3.91
N ARG A 166 -0.94 -20.27 -3.43
CA ARG A 166 -0.42 -21.64 -3.29
C ARG A 166 -0.13 -22.30 -4.63
N GLU A 167 -0.94 -22.02 -5.65
CA GLU A 167 -0.66 -22.49 -7.02
C GLU A 167 0.61 -21.85 -7.59
N LEU A 168 0.80 -20.53 -7.40
CA LEU A 168 2.03 -19.83 -7.82
C LEU A 168 3.27 -20.38 -7.11
N ASP A 169 3.15 -20.72 -5.83
CA ASP A 169 4.24 -21.30 -5.05
C ASP A 169 4.56 -22.74 -5.49
N GLN A 170 3.54 -23.56 -5.77
CA GLN A 170 3.73 -24.91 -6.33
C GLN A 170 4.40 -24.84 -7.70
N GLN A 171 3.97 -23.93 -8.57
CA GLN A 171 4.54 -23.76 -9.90
C GLN A 171 6.00 -23.28 -9.81
N ARG A 172 6.31 -22.40 -8.85
CA ARG A 172 7.67 -21.96 -8.54
C ARG A 172 8.54 -23.10 -8.03
N GLU A 173 8.03 -23.94 -7.13
CA GLU A 173 8.74 -25.13 -6.62
C GLU A 173 9.13 -26.08 -7.77
N GLN A 174 8.20 -26.34 -8.69
CA GLN A 174 8.41 -27.16 -9.88
C GLN A 174 9.43 -26.54 -10.84
N ASN A 175 9.25 -25.28 -11.20
CA ASN A 175 10.09 -24.59 -12.18
C ASN A 175 11.53 -24.39 -11.70
N LEU A 176 11.74 -24.26 -10.39
CA LEU A 176 13.05 -24.13 -9.78
C LEU A 176 13.65 -25.47 -9.32
N GLU A 177 12.97 -26.59 -9.59
CA GLU A 177 13.39 -27.95 -9.23
C GLU A 177 13.75 -28.09 -7.73
N LEU A 178 12.89 -27.56 -6.86
CA LEU A 178 13.13 -27.54 -5.42
C LEU A 178 12.47 -28.74 -4.74
N ASP A 179 13.22 -29.43 -3.85
CA ASP A 179 12.62 -30.45 -2.97
C ASP A 179 11.57 -29.86 -2.02
N GLN A 180 11.84 -28.63 -1.56
CA GLN A 180 10.97 -27.84 -0.70
C GLN A 180 11.16 -26.36 -1.01
N LEU A 181 10.07 -25.66 -1.29
CA LEU A 181 10.04 -24.21 -1.37
C LEU A 181 10.32 -23.59 0.00
N ARG A 182 11.31 -22.70 0.10
CA ARG A 182 11.69 -22.02 1.35
C ARG A 182 11.46 -20.50 1.24
N PRO A 183 11.40 -19.75 2.36
CA PRO A 183 11.19 -18.30 2.32
C PRO A 183 12.18 -17.52 1.43
N TRP A 184 13.42 -17.99 1.31
CA TRP A 184 14.45 -17.39 0.44
C TRP A 184 14.28 -17.71 -1.05
N ASP A 185 13.33 -18.57 -1.41
CA ASP A 185 13.00 -18.88 -2.79
C ASP A 185 11.86 -18.01 -3.34
N LEU A 186 11.28 -17.11 -2.54
CA LEU A 186 10.10 -16.32 -2.92
C LEU A 186 10.40 -15.05 -3.73
N ALA A 187 11.62 -14.51 -3.64
CA ALA A 187 12.02 -13.25 -4.30
C ALA A 187 12.63 -13.44 -5.69
N VAL A 188 13.19 -14.62 -5.99
CA VAL A 188 13.76 -14.92 -7.31
C VAL A 188 12.69 -14.94 -8.39
N ASP A 189 13.10 -14.83 -9.65
CA ASP A 189 12.24 -15.16 -10.76
C ASP A 189 11.74 -16.63 -10.67
N PRO A 190 10.43 -16.92 -10.85
CA PRO A 190 9.90 -18.27 -10.78
C PRO A 190 10.51 -19.25 -11.79
N GLU A 191 11.16 -18.78 -12.85
CA GLU A 191 11.84 -19.60 -13.86
C GLU A 191 13.37 -19.53 -13.73
N GLY A 192 13.89 -18.97 -12.63
CA GLY A 192 15.33 -18.88 -12.36
C GLY A 192 16.09 -17.93 -13.29
N LYS A 193 15.37 -17.10 -14.07
CA LYS A 193 15.97 -16.15 -15.02
C LYS A 193 16.62 -14.95 -14.29
N PRO A 194 17.69 -14.36 -14.85
CA PRO A 194 18.28 -13.14 -14.30
C PRO A 194 17.25 -12.00 -14.14
N PRO A 195 17.35 -11.13 -13.12
CA PRO A 195 16.43 -10.02 -12.91
C PRO A 195 16.39 -9.05 -14.11
N LEU A 196 15.22 -8.50 -14.41
CA LEU A 196 15.04 -7.50 -15.46
C LEU A 196 15.67 -6.14 -15.07
N ARG A 197 16.35 -5.50 -16.03
CA ARG A 197 17.05 -4.20 -15.88
C ARG A 197 16.68 -3.25 -17.03
N PRO A 198 15.48 -2.62 -16.98
CA PRO A 198 14.89 -1.95 -18.15
C PRO A 198 15.46 -0.57 -18.51
N PHE A 199 16.23 0.07 -17.62
CA PHE A 199 16.80 1.40 -17.84
C PHE A 199 18.06 1.58 -17.01
N GLU A 200 18.89 2.55 -17.38
CA GLU A 200 20.11 2.90 -16.65
C GLU A 200 19.99 4.23 -15.91
N THR A 201 19.25 5.19 -16.47
CA THR A 201 19.16 6.56 -15.94
C THR A 201 17.74 7.03 -15.67
N ALA A 202 17.55 7.99 -14.75
CA ALA A 202 16.22 8.55 -14.49
C ALA A 202 15.56 9.21 -15.72
N PRO A 203 16.28 9.93 -16.60
CA PRO A 203 15.69 10.45 -17.84
C PRO A 203 15.12 9.37 -18.77
N GLU A 204 15.75 8.19 -18.85
CA GLU A 204 15.24 7.06 -19.63
C GLU A 204 13.94 6.50 -19.04
N LEU A 205 13.93 6.31 -17.71
CA LEU A 205 12.73 5.92 -16.96
C LEU A 205 11.57 6.89 -17.23
N VAL A 206 11.80 8.19 -17.09
CA VAL A 206 10.76 9.21 -17.34
C VAL A 206 10.29 9.18 -18.80
N LYS A 207 11.21 9.08 -19.76
CA LYS A 207 10.87 9.00 -21.18
C LYS A 207 10.01 7.77 -21.50
N GLY A 208 10.35 6.61 -20.96
CA GLY A 208 9.58 5.39 -21.16
C GLY A 208 8.19 5.46 -20.54
N CYS A 209 8.06 5.98 -19.31
CA CYS A 209 6.75 6.19 -18.69
C CYS A 209 5.89 7.21 -19.46
N ILE A 210 6.48 8.27 -20.01
CA ILE A 210 5.76 9.20 -20.91
C ILE A 210 5.23 8.46 -22.15
N GLN A 211 6.03 7.59 -22.78
CA GLN A 211 5.61 6.82 -23.95
C GLN A 211 4.48 5.82 -23.62
N ILE A 212 4.53 5.19 -22.44
CA ILE A 212 3.44 4.34 -21.93
C ILE A 212 2.17 5.18 -21.78
N PHE A 213 2.24 6.31 -21.09
CA PHE A 213 1.06 7.14 -20.86
C PHE A 213 0.50 7.76 -22.14
N GLU A 214 1.32 8.01 -23.16
CA GLU A 214 0.83 8.45 -24.47
C GLU A 214 -0.12 7.42 -25.10
N ARG A 215 0.13 6.12 -24.88
CA ARG A 215 -0.73 5.01 -25.33
C ARG A 215 -1.95 4.80 -24.42
N VAL A 216 -1.82 5.10 -23.13
CA VAL A 216 -2.94 5.01 -22.16
C VAL A 216 -3.93 6.16 -22.39
N ASN A 217 -3.45 7.39 -22.30
CA ASN A 217 -4.18 8.63 -22.55
C ASN A 217 -3.15 9.78 -22.73
N PRO A 218 -3.06 10.41 -23.92
CA PRO A 218 -2.13 11.51 -24.18
C PRO A 218 -2.13 12.62 -23.12
N ARG A 219 -3.28 12.92 -22.50
CA ARG A 219 -3.38 13.90 -21.42
C ARG A 219 -2.52 13.54 -20.20
N PHE A 220 -2.41 12.26 -19.86
CA PHE A 220 -1.58 11.79 -18.75
C PHE A 220 -0.08 11.92 -19.07
N ALA A 221 0.30 11.70 -20.33
CA ALA A 221 1.66 11.97 -20.80
C ALA A 221 2.00 13.47 -20.66
N GLU A 222 1.08 14.37 -21.01
CA GLU A 222 1.26 15.82 -20.84
C GLU A 222 1.46 16.23 -19.37
N TYR A 223 0.75 15.59 -18.43
CA TYR A 223 1.00 15.82 -17.00
C TYR A 223 2.43 15.46 -16.59
N LEU A 224 2.92 14.29 -17.00
CA LEU A 224 4.28 13.87 -16.65
C LEU A 224 5.35 14.70 -17.37
N LYS A 225 5.11 15.10 -18.64
CA LYS A 225 5.97 16.05 -19.38
C LYS A 225 6.07 17.38 -18.63
N LYS A 226 4.94 17.93 -18.18
CA LYS A 226 4.89 19.17 -17.39
C LYS A 226 5.64 19.05 -16.06
N MET A 227 5.50 17.94 -15.36
CA MET A 227 6.27 17.69 -14.12
C MET A 227 7.77 17.69 -14.38
N ARG A 228 8.21 17.03 -15.46
CA ARG A 228 9.61 17.04 -15.87
C ARG A 228 10.11 18.45 -16.20
N GLU A 229 9.36 19.22 -16.99
CA GLU A 229 9.70 20.59 -17.38
C GLU A 229 9.84 21.53 -16.18
N LEU A 230 9.05 21.30 -15.14
CA LEU A 230 9.05 22.08 -13.91
C LEU A 230 9.99 21.53 -12.83
N ASN A 231 10.81 20.51 -13.14
CA ASN A 231 11.71 19.85 -12.19
C ASN A 231 11.01 19.28 -10.94
N LEU A 232 9.83 18.69 -11.13
CA LEU A 232 9.00 18.12 -10.06
C LEU A 232 9.21 16.61 -9.86
N LEU A 233 10.37 16.10 -10.28
CA LEU A 233 10.74 14.68 -10.23
C LEU A 233 12.11 14.54 -9.56
N ASP A 234 12.15 13.89 -8.39
CA ASP A 234 13.40 13.49 -7.70
C ASP A 234 13.48 11.96 -7.61
N LEU A 235 14.02 11.34 -8.66
CA LEU A 235 13.87 9.89 -8.89
C LEU A 235 15.10 9.06 -8.52
N GLU A 236 16.31 9.60 -8.64
CA GLU A 236 17.54 8.80 -8.47
C GLU A 236 17.83 8.51 -6.99
N SER A 237 18.28 7.29 -6.70
CA SER A 237 18.80 6.92 -5.37
C SER A 237 20.17 7.55 -5.12
N ARG A 238 20.38 8.16 -3.95
CA ARG A 238 21.67 8.75 -3.53
C ARG A 238 21.90 8.65 -2.03
N LYS A 239 23.16 8.70 -1.59
CA LYS A 239 23.52 8.68 -0.16
C LYS A 239 22.81 9.81 0.58
N GLY A 240 22.15 9.48 1.70
CA GLY A 240 21.43 10.44 2.53
C GLY A 240 20.01 10.75 2.06
N LYS A 241 19.52 10.16 0.96
CA LYS A 241 18.12 10.25 0.54
C LYS A 241 17.25 9.30 1.36
N ALA A 242 16.06 9.76 1.75
CA ALA A 242 15.08 8.93 2.46
C ALA A 242 14.64 7.73 1.60
N PRO A 243 14.33 6.55 2.19
CA PRO A 243 13.88 5.38 1.43
C PRO A 243 12.44 5.53 0.92
N GLY A 244 12.05 4.67 -0.03
CA GLY A 244 10.68 4.59 -0.55
C GLY A 244 10.40 5.48 -1.76
N GLY A 245 9.11 5.68 -2.04
CA GLY A 245 8.57 6.59 -3.05
C GLY A 245 7.29 7.26 -2.54
N TYR A 246 6.98 8.45 -3.03
CA TYR A 246 5.72 9.14 -2.79
C TYR A 246 5.45 10.19 -3.88
N SER A 247 4.18 10.57 -4.01
CA SER A 247 3.72 11.74 -4.74
C SER A 247 2.99 12.68 -3.79
N GLN A 248 3.43 13.94 -3.72
CA GLN A 248 2.84 14.94 -2.84
C GLN A 248 2.45 16.19 -3.62
N GLU A 249 1.21 16.66 -3.43
CA GLU A 249 0.74 17.93 -3.96
C GLU A 249 1.22 19.11 -3.11
N MET A 250 1.86 20.09 -3.75
CA MET A 250 2.27 21.34 -3.11
C MET A 250 1.09 22.32 -3.03
N ALA A 251 0.48 22.39 -1.85
CA ALA A 251 -0.79 23.07 -1.57
C ALA A 251 -0.97 24.43 -2.27
N GLU A 252 0.01 25.33 -2.22
CA GLU A 252 -0.18 26.68 -2.76
C GLU A 252 -0.26 26.72 -4.30
N VAL A 253 0.60 25.96 -4.98
CA VAL A 253 0.73 25.98 -6.45
C VAL A 253 -0.09 24.88 -7.14
N GLN A 254 -0.65 23.95 -6.36
CA GLN A 254 -1.47 22.84 -6.83
C GLN A 254 -0.76 21.96 -7.86
N LEU A 255 0.52 21.68 -7.63
CA LEU A 255 1.34 20.83 -8.49
C LEU A 255 1.87 19.65 -7.68
N PRO A 256 1.79 18.41 -8.22
CA PRO A 256 2.39 17.26 -7.58
C PRO A 256 3.92 17.25 -7.74
N PHE A 257 4.59 16.58 -6.82
CA PHE A 257 6.02 16.28 -6.83
C PHE A 257 6.20 14.79 -6.60
N ILE A 258 6.99 14.12 -7.45
CA ILE A 258 7.32 12.69 -7.28
C ILE A 258 8.71 12.55 -6.69
N PHE A 259 8.79 11.78 -5.62
CA PHE A 259 10.02 11.31 -4.98
C PHE A 259 10.09 9.79 -5.12
N MET A 260 11.24 9.25 -5.52
CA MET A 260 11.50 7.80 -5.44
C MET A 260 13.01 7.50 -5.39
N ASN A 261 13.38 6.22 -5.30
CA ASN A 261 14.77 5.76 -5.23
C ASN A 261 15.09 4.75 -6.35
N ALA A 262 15.04 5.19 -7.60
CA ALA A 262 15.34 4.37 -8.77
C ALA A 262 16.81 3.95 -8.82
N VAL A 263 17.04 2.68 -9.18
CA VAL A 263 18.35 2.02 -9.29
C VAL A 263 18.43 1.04 -10.48
N GLY A 264 17.54 1.17 -11.47
CA GLY A 264 17.50 0.34 -12.68
C GLY A 264 16.84 -1.03 -12.50
N ARG A 265 15.92 -1.18 -11.52
CA ARG A 265 15.13 -2.41 -11.30
C ARG A 265 13.81 -2.34 -12.08
N ASP A 266 13.27 -3.51 -12.43
CA ASP A 266 11.90 -3.65 -12.94
C ASP A 266 10.86 -2.93 -12.06
N GLY A 267 10.96 -3.13 -10.74
CA GLY A 267 10.11 -2.48 -9.74
C GLY A 267 10.14 -0.95 -9.76
N ASP A 268 11.21 -0.33 -10.27
CA ASP A 268 11.29 1.12 -10.36
C ASP A 268 10.38 1.68 -11.46
N VAL A 269 10.14 0.90 -12.54
CA VAL A 269 9.17 1.27 -13.59
C VAL A 269 7.76 1.29 -12.99
N TRP A 270 7.38 0.22 -12.28
CA TRP A 270 6.09 0.13 -11.59
C TRP A 270 5.91 1.25 -10.57
N THR A 271 6.95 1.55 -9.79
CA THR A 271 6.92 2.64 -8.81
C THR A 271 6.64 3.98 -9.49
N LEU A 272 7.30 4.32 -10.60
CA LEU A 272 7.00 5.60 -11.28
C LEU A 272 5.58 5.63 -11.85
N LEU A 273 5.03 4.51 -12.33
CA LEU A 273 3.63 4.44 -12.77
C LEU A 273 2.65 4.66 -11.60
N HIS A 274 2.94 4.08 -10.44
CA HIS A 274 2.20 4.29 -9.19
C HIS A 274 2.15 5.78 -8.82
N GLU A 275 3.32 6.40 -8.67
CA GLU A 275 3.41 7.80 -8.24
C GLU A 275 2.86 8.76 -9.30
N ALA A 276 2.93 8.40 -10.59
CA ALA A 276 2.29 9.14 -11.65
C ALA A 276 0.76 9.12 -11.51
N GLY A 277 0.14 8.01 -11.08
CA GLY A 277 -1.31 7.96 -10.85
C GLY A 277 -1.78 8.90 -9.73
N HIS A 278 -1.06 8.97 -8.61
CA HIS A 278 -1.31 10.00 -7.59
C HIS A 278 -1.14 11.42 -8.13
N SER A 279 -0.13 11.63 -8.98
CA SER A 279 0.11 12.93 -9.62
C SER A 279 -1.01 13.31 -10.59
N PHE A 280 -1.53 12.36 -11.37
CA PHE A 280 -2.68 12.59 -12.25
C PHE A 280 -3.94 12.92 -11.46
N HIS A 281 -4.17 12.25 -10.34
CA HIS A 281 -5.25 12.59 -9.41
C HIS A 281 -5.12 14.05 -8.93
N SER A 282 -3.90 14.49 -8.59
CA SER A 282 -3.64 15.89 -8.20
C SER A 282 -3.92 16.88 -9.34
N PHE A 283 -3.55 16.56 -10.58
CA PHE A 283 -3.88 17.40 -11.74
C PHE A 283 -5.38 17.46 -12.02
N LEU A 284 -6.08 16.33 -11.95
CA LEU A 284 -7.53 16.28 -12.19
C LEU A 284 -8.32 17.07 -11.13
N THR A 285 -7.95 16.95 -9.86
CA THR A 285 -8.56 17.74 -8.77
C THR A 285 -8.25 19.24 -8.89
N ARG A 286 -7.05 19.60 -9.34
CA ARG A 286 -6.68 21.00 -9.65
C ARG A 286 -7.58 21.58 -10.74
N GLU A 287 -7.83 20.84 -11.82
CA GLU A 287 -8.64 21.32 -12.93
C GLU A 287 -10.10 21.54 -12.55
N MET A 288 -10.60 20.79 -11.58
CA MET A 288 -11.92 20.99 -10.99
C MET A 288 -11.96 22.13 -9.96
N ASN A 289 -10.82 22.77 -9.67
CA ASN A 289 -10.68 23.84 -8.67
C ASN A 289 -11.28 23.44 -7.31
N LEU A 290 -11.00 22.19 -6.88
CA LEU A 290 -11.52 21.67 -5.62
C LEU A 290 -10.97 22.45 -4.42
N LEU A 291 -11.76 22.47 -3.35
CA LEU A 291 -11.30 23.01 -2.06
C LEU A 291 -10.08 22.22 -1.57
N TYR A 292 -9.20 22.88 -0.81
CA TYR A 292 -8.06 22.22 -0.17
C TYR A 292 -8.47 20.96 0.62
N HIS A 293 -9.62 20.98 1.29
CA HIS A 293 -10.15 19.85 2.05
C HIS A 293 -10.60 18.65 1.22
N TYR A 294 -10.49 18.70 -0.11
CA TYR A 294 -10.89 17.62 -1.02
C TYR A 294 -9.77 17.21 -1.97
N ARG A 295 -8.53 17.62 -1.73
CA ARG A 295 -7.37 17.27 -2.55
C ARG A 295 -6.21 16.79 -1.67
N SER A 296 -5.23 16.14 -2.31
CA SER A 296 -4.01 15.64 -1.66
C SER A 296 -4.34 14.76 -0.43
N ASP A 297 -3.67 14.99 0.70
CA ASP A 297 -3.85 14.31 2.00
C ASP A 297 -5.30 14.31 2.55
N ASN A 298 -6.24 15.02 1.92
CA ASN A 298 -7.64 15.05 2.33
C ASN A 298 -8.55 14.09 1.51
N VAL A 299 -8.01 13.48 0.46
CA VAL A 299 -8.67 12.41 -0.28
C VAL A 299 -8.69 11.15 0.59
N PRO A 300 -9.80 10.38 0.66
CA PRO A 300 -9.79 9.07 1.29
C PRO A 300 -8.66 8.20 0.73
N ILE A 301 -7.80 7.66 1.58
CA ILE A 301 -6.55 7.05 1.12
C ILE A 301 -6.84 5.79 0.29
N GLU A 302 -7.90 5.05 0.62
CA GLU A 302 -8.40 3.94 -0.20
C GLU A 302 -8.56 4.37 -1.67
N PHE A 303 -9.11 5.57 -1.89
CA PHE A 303 -9.37 6.07 -3.23
C PHE A 303 -8.16 6.76 -3.86
N ALA A 304 -7.27 7.34 -3.05
CA ALA A 304 -5.97 7.81 -3.53
C ALA A 304 -5.15 6.66 -4.13
N GLU A 305 -5.16 5.50 -3.49
CA GLU A 305 -4.50 4.26 -3.93
C GLU A 305 -5.19 3.62 -5.14
N VAL A 306 -6.53 3.74 -5.30
CA VAL A 306 -7.19 3.37 -6.57
C VAL A 306 -6.55 4.12 -7.73
N ALA A 307 -6.19 5.40 -7.54
CA ALA A 307 -5.57 6.22 -8.58
C ALA A 307 -4.23 5.65 -9.04
N SER A 308 -3.32 5.40 -8.08
CA SER A 308 -1.95 4.94 -8.35
C SER A 308 -1.92 3.52 -8.88
N GLN A 309 -2.58 2.58 -8.20
CA GLN A 309 -2.58 1.16 -8.56
C GLN A 309 -3.25 0.90 -9.92
N THR A 310 -4.26 1.70 -10.30
CA THR A 310 -4.85 1.59 -11.64
C THR A 310 -3.82 1.93 -12.73
N MET A 311 -3.01 2.97 -12.52
CA MET A 311 -1.99 3.39 -13.49
C MET A 311 -0.81 2.43 -13.57
N GLU A 312 -0.46 1.74 -12.48
CA GLU A 312 0.47 0.62 -12.53
C GLU A 312 -0.02 -0.44 -13.51
N ILE A 313 -1.20 -1.02 -13.24
CA ILE A 313 -1.67 -2.21 -13.95
C ILE A 313 -2.02 -1.87 -15.41
N ILE A 314 -2.68 -0.73 -15.66
CA ILE A 314 -2.97 -0.27 -17.03
C ILE A 314 -1.69 0.11 -17.78
N GLY A 315 -0.73 0.76 -17.12
CA GLY A 315 0.57 1.10 -17.72
C GLY A 315 1.35 -0.15 -18.16
N GLY A 316 1.28 -1.22 -17.36
CA GLY A 316 1.85 -2.54 -17.64
C GLY A 316 1.47 -3.14 -19.00
N GLU A 317 0.24 -2.91 -19.46
CA GLU A 317 -0.27 -3.39 -20.76
C GLU A 317 0.53 -2.81 -21.95
N HIS A 318 1.25 -1.70 -21.75
CA HIS A 318 1.94 -0.95 -22.82
C HIS A 318 3.46 -1.06 -22.79
N PHE A 319 4.01 -2.02 -22.04
CA PHE A 319 5.45 -2.21 -21.85
C PHE A 319 6.23 -2.59 -23.11
N THR A 320 5.59 -3.33 -24.02
CA THR A 320 6.24 -3.85 -25.24
C THR A 320 6.63 -2.71 -26.18
N GLY A 321 7.90 -2.71 -26.61
CA GLY A 321 8.44 -1.69 -27.50
C GLY A 321 8.71 -0.35 -26.81
N THR A 322 8.73 -0.32 -25.48
CA THR A 322 9.18 0.82 -24.68
C THR A 322 10.38 0.42 -23.82
N PHE A 323 10.16 -0.31 -22.73
CA PHE A 323 11.22 -0.79 -21.84
C PHE A 323 11.68 -2.22 -22.17
N TYR A 324 10.82 -2.98 -22.84
CA TYR A 324 10.99 -4.43 -22.96
C TYR A 324 10.62 -4.92 -24.37
N ASN A 325 11.23 -6.04 -24.77
CA ASN A 325 10.68 -6.85 -25.87
C ASN A 325 9.37 -7.54 -25.43
N LYS A 326 8.75 -8.33 -26.33
CA LYS A 326 7.43 -8.94 -26.07
C LYS A 326 7.48 -9.91 -24.89
N GLU A 327 8.51 -10.74 -24.84
CA GLU A 327 8.72 -11.80 -23.85
C GLU A 327 9.01 -11.20 -22.47
N GLU A 328 9.90 -10.21 -22.39
CA GLU A 328 10.25 -9.51 -21.16
C GLU A 328 9.08 -8.67 -20.63
N ALA A 329 8.29 -8.05 -21.51
CA ALA A 329 7.09 -7.31 -21.10
C ALA A 329 6.04 -8.25 -20.47
N ALA A 330 5.84 -9.43 -21.08
CA ALA A 330 4.95 -10.46 -20.52
C ALA A 330 5.46 -10.96 -19.17
N ARG A 331 6.77 -11.20 -19.05
CA ARG A 331 7.43 -11.59 -17.80
C ARG A 331 7.25 -10.54 -16.70
N SER A 332 7.56 -9.28 -16.97
CA SER A 332 7.40 -8.17 -16.00
C SER A 332 5.96 -8.07 -15.51
N ARG A 333 4.98 -8.05 -16.43
CA ARG A 333 3.55 -8.05 -16.07
C ARG A 333 3.16 -9.25 -15.22
N LYS A 334 3.58 -10.45 -15.60
CA LYS A 334 3.27 -11.70 -14.86
C LYS A 334 3.83 -11.64 -13.45
N LEU A 335 5.07 -11.20 -13.27
CA LEU A 335 5.71 -11.03 -11.96
C LEU A 335 4.96 -10.01 -11.10
N HIS A 336 4.58 -8.86 -11.68
CA HIS A 336 3.85 -7.81 -10.97
C HIS A 336 2.43 -8.25 -10.57
N LEU A 337 1.66 -8.86 -11.48
CA LEU A 337 0.33 -9.39 -11.13
C LEU A 337 0.41 -10.53 -10.11
N SER A 338 1.45 -11.36 -10.17
CA SER A 338 1.71 -12.39 -9.15
C SER A 338 2.05 -11.78 -7.79
N SER A 339 2.77 -10.65 -7.76
CA SER A 339 3.08 -9.94 -6.52
C SER A 339 1.82 -9.32 -5.90
N ILE A 340 0.89 -8.81 -6.72
CA ILE A 340 -0.44 -8.33 -6.26
C ILE A 340 -1.23 -9.47 -5.62
N ILE A 341 -1.27 -10.66 -6.23
CA ILE A 341 -1.94 -11.84 -5.65
C ILE A 341 -1.37 -12.14 -4.25
N LYS A 342 -0.05 -12.17 -4.09
CA LYS A 342 0.62 -12.38 -2.80
C LYS A 342 0.33 -11.25 -1.81
N LEU A 343 0.31 -10.01 -2.29
CA LEU A 343 0.06 -8.82 -1.48
C LEU A 343 -1.37 -8.81 -0.91
N LEU A 344 -2.38 -9.21 -1.67
CA LEU A 344 -3.76 -9.33 -1.19
C LEU A 344 -3.88 -10.32 -0.02
N GLY A 345 -3.18 -11.46 -0.08
CA GLY A 345 -3.07 -12.40 1.05
C GLY A 345 -2.36 -11.79 2.27
N TRP A 346 -1.26 -11.07 2.03
CA TRP A 346 -0.54 -10.36 3.10
C TRP A 346 -1.39 -9.26 3.75
N ILE A 347 -2.18 -8.53 2.97
CA ILE A 347 -3.11 -7.51 3.46
C ILE A 347 -4.12 -8.11 4.42
N ALA A 348 -4.78 -9.21 4.02
CA ALA A 348 -5.72 -9.92 4.87
C ALA A 348 -5.06 -10.46 6.16
N THR A 349 -3.81 -10.90 6.07
CA THR A 349 -3.03 -11.36 7.23
C THR A 349 -2.83 -10.23 8.24
N ILE A 350 -2.34 -9.08 7.78
CA ILE A 350 -1.98 -7.94 8.63
C ILE A 350 -3.23 -7.26 9.21
N ASP A 351 -4.29 -7.10 8.44
CA ASP A 351 -5.53 -6.49 8.94
C ASP A 351 -6.21 -7.43 9.96
N SER A 352 -6.33 -8.73 9.65
CA SER A 352 -6.83 -9.73 10.60
C SER A 352 -6.02 -9.76 11.90
N PHE A 353 -4.70 -9.57 11.81
CA PHE A 353 -3.83 -9.51 12.99
C PHE A 353 -4.16 -8.30 13.86
N GLN A 354 -4.35 -7.12 13.28
CA GLN A 354 -4.73 -5.92 14.03
C GLN A 354 -6.13 -6.06 14.66
N HIS A 355 -7.08 -6.61 13.92
CA HIS A 355 -8.39 -6.94 14.50
C HIS A 355 -8.24 -7.85 15.72
N TRP A 356 -7.40 -8.89 15.65
CA TRP A 356 -7.16 -9.77 16.81
C TRP A 356 -6.50 -9.03 17.98
N ILE A 357 -5.42 -8.28 17.74
CA ILE A 357 -4.69 -7.51 18.77
C ILE A 357 -5.64 -6.63 19.59
N TYR A 358 -6.42 -5.77 18.93
CA TYR A 358 -7.25 -4.78 19.62
C TYR A 358 -8.62 -5.30 20.03
N THR A 359 -8.91 -6.60 19.86
CA THR A 359 -10.14 -7.23 20.38
C THR A 359 -9.87 -8.29 21.44
N HIS A 360 -8.60 -8.59 21.70
CA HIS A 360 -8.16 -9.52 22.74
C HIS A 360 -7.23 -8.78 23.72
N PRO A 361 -7.75 -7.80 24.48
CA PRO A 361 -6.91 -7.00 25.37
C PRO A 361 -6.25 -7.88 26.44
N GLY A 362 -5.00 -7.57 26.76
CA GLY A 362 -4.23 -8.30 27.77
C GLY A 362 -3.60 -9.61 27.29
N HIS A 363 -3.58 -9.88 25.98
CA HIS A 363 -2.89 -11.06 25.43
C HIS A 363 -1.39 -11.07 25.78
N SER A 364 -0.87 -12.26 26.04
CA SER A 364 0.56 -12.55 26.18
C SER A 364 1.28 -12.53 24.83
N HIS A 365 2.62 -12.51 24.85
CA HIS A 365 3.43 -12.68 23.63
C HIS A 365 3.23 -14.04 22.98
N ASP A 366 2.97 -15.08 23.76
CA ASP A 366 2.71 -16.44 23.26
C ASP A 366 1.37 -16.52 22.53
N GLU A 367 0.30 -15.94 23.10
CA GLU A 367 -1.00 -15.84 22.41
C GLU A 367 -0.90 -15.02 21.12
N ARG A 368 -0.13 -13.91 21.14
CA ARG A 368 0.15 -13.10 19.95
C ARG A 368 0.88 -13.91 18.88
N ARG A 369 1.88 -14.70 19.28
CA ARG A 369 2.63 -15.60 18.38
C ARG A 369 1.71 -16.66 17.78
N GLU A 370 0.84 -17.27 18.58
CA GLU A 370 -0.11 -18.28 18.13
C GLU A 370 -1.12 -17.69 17.14
N ALA A 371 -1.68 -16.52 17.44
CA ALA A 371 -2.57 -15.81 16.53
C ALA A 371 -1.87 -15.48 15.20
N TRP A 372 -0.63 -15.00 15.26
CA TRP A 372 0.18 -14.75 14.08
C TRP A 372 0.39 -16.01 13.23
N PHE A 373 0.75 -17.14 13.84
CA PHE A 373 0.92 -18.41 13.14
C PHE A 373 -0.36 -18.91 12.49
N LYS A 374 -1.51 -18.81 13.19
CA LYS A 374 -2.83 -19.15 12.63
C LYS A 374 -3.12 -18.32 11.38
N LEU A 375 -2.87 -17.01 11.43
CA LEU A 375 -3.11 -16.10 10.32
C LEU A 375 -2.18 -16.35 9.13
N GLN A 376 -0.90 -16.59 9.38
CA GLN A 376 0.04 -16.97 8.31
C GLN A 376 -0.34 -18.29 7.65
N SER A 377 -0.78 -19.29 8.42
CA SER A 377 -1.25 -20.56 7.83
C SER A 377 -2.57 -20.37 7.04
N LYS A 378 -3.42 -19.45 7.48
CA LYS A 378 -4.70 -19.15 6.84
C LYS A 378 -4.55 -18.41 5.51
N PHE A 379 -3.71 -17.37 5.47
CA PHE A 379 -3.60 -16.44 4.33
C PHE A 379 -2.28 -16.51 3.56
N GLY A 380 -1.27 -17.20 4.10
CA GLY A 380 0.05 -17.32 3.50
C GLY A 380 0.15 -18.38 2.40
N GLY A 381 1.34 -18.46 1.84
CA GLY A 381 1.72 -19.41 0.80
C GLY A 381 1.99 -20.82 1.32
N SER A 382 2.65 -21.62 0.49
CA SER A 382 3.01 -23.01 0.82
C SER A 382 4.49 -23.17 1.17
N GLU A 383 5.21 -22.08 1.43
CA GLU A 383 6.63 -22.15 1.77
C GLU A 383 6.87 -22.84 3.12
N ASN A 384 7.92 -23.65 3.17
CA ASN A 384 8.27 -24.46 4.32
C ASN A 384 9.12 -23.66 5.32
N TRP A 385 8.59 -23.51 6.54
CA TRP A 385 9.22 -22.81 7.66
C TRP A 385 9.93 -23.71 8.68
N ALA A 386 10.07 -25.01 8.41
CA ALA A 386 10.70 -25.95 9.34
C ALA A 386 12.12 -25.50 9.70
N GLY A 387 12.39 -25.39 11.00
CA GLY A 387 13.67 -24.89 11.54
C GLY A 387 13.84 -23.37 11.45
N LEU A 388 12.78 -22.64 11.09
CA LEU A 388 12.74 -21.17 10.97
C LEU A 388 11.60 -20.56 11.81
N GLU A 389 11.05 -21.30 12.77
CA GLU A 389 9.88 -20.94 13.56
C GLU A 389 10.10 -19.64 14.35
N ASP A 390 11.33 -19.36 14.76
CA ASP A 390 11.69 -18.12 15.45
C ASP A 390 11.65 -16.91 14.51
N TYR A 391 12.17 -17.03 13.28
CA TYR A 391 12.05 -15.96 12.28
C TYR A 391 10.61 -15.74 11.85
N ARG A 392 9.85 -16.84 11.72
CA ARG A 392 8.43 -16.81 11.40
C ARG A 392 7.63 -16.03 12.46
N SER A 393 7.97 -16.24 13.74
CA SER A 393 7.24 -15.66 14.89
C SER A 393 7.31 -14.14 14.96
N THR A 394 8.42 -13.55 14.50
CA THR A 394 8.63 -12.10 14.48
C THR A 394 8.44 -11.50 13.09
N TYR A 395 7.94 -12.27 12.11
CA TYR A 395 7.90 -11.83 10.72
C TYR A 395 7.01 -10.59 10.52
N TRP A 396 5.94 -10.45 11.29
CA TRP A 396 5.04 -9.29 11.30
C TRP A 396 5.73 -7.98 11.69
N GLN A 397 6.81 -8.04 12.50
CA GLN A 397 7.50 -6.85 13.00
C GLN A 397 8.13 -6.00 11.89
N ARG A 398 8.34 -6.56 10.69
CA ARG A 398 8.82 -5.78 9.53
C ARG A 398 7.76 -4.82 8.98
N GLN A 399 6.50 -5.04 9.33
CA GLN A 399 5.37 -4.29 8.81
C GLN A 399 5.23 -2.96 9.57
N LEU A 400 5.90 -1.93 9.07
CA LEU A 400 5.94 -0.60 9.69
C LEU A 400 4.55 -0.02 9.99
N HIS A 401 3.55 -0.33 9.17
CA HIS A 401 2.19 0.17 9.30
C HIS A 401 1.52 -0.23 10.62
N LEU A 402 1.87 -1.38 11.20
CA LEU A 402 1.37 -1.78 12.52
C LEU A 402 1.76 -0.78 13.61
N PHE A 403 2.93 -0.14 13.45
CA PHE A 403 3.51 0.77 14.42
C PHE A 403 3.07 2.22 14.16
N GLY A 404 3.13 2.70 12.92
CA GLY A 404 2.85 4.11 12.60
C GLY A 404 1.42 4.41 12.12
N TYR A 405 0.76 3.44 11.50
CA TYR A 405 -0.51 3.63 10.77
C TYR A 405 -1.48 2.48 11.06
N PRO A 406 -1.97 2.34 12.31
CA PRO A 406 -2.77 1.18 12.68
C PRO A 406 -4.06 1.11 11.87
N PHE A 407 -4.43 -0.11 11.51
CA PHE A 407 -5.52 -0.50 10.59
C PHE A 407 -5.45 0.09 9.18
N TYR A 408 -4.39 0.79 8.78
CA TYR A 408 -4.25 1.37 7.44
C TYR A 408 -4.21 0.31 6.33
N TYR A 409 -3.67 -0.87 6.62
CA TYR A 409 -3.26 -1.79 5.56
C TYR A 409 -4.42 -2.39 4.74
N ILE A 410 -5.63 -2.46 5.29
CA ILE A 410 -6.85 -2.87 4.55
C ILE A 410 -7.20 -1.90 3.42
N GLU A 411 -6.78 -0.64 3.52
CA GLU A 411 -7.05 0.40 2.52
C GLU A 411 -6.37 0.07 1.18
N TYR A 412 -5.17 -0.54 1.21
CA TYR A 412 -4.55 -1.12 0.02
C TYR A 412 -5.40 -2.23 -0.60
N GLY A 413 -6.01 -3.08 0.24
CA GLY A 413 -6.86 -4.18 -0.22
C GLY A 413 -8.09 -3.67 -0.95
N ILE A 414 -8.78 -2.69 -0.35
CA ILE A 414 -9.93 -2.01 -0.95
C ILE A 414 -9.53 -1.30 -2.25
N ALA A 415 -8.40 -0.61 -2.25
CA ALA A 415 -7.87 0.09 -3.41
C ALA A 415 -7.58 -0.86 -4.59
N PHE A 416 -6.97 -2.02 -4.32
CA PHE A 416 -6.66 -2.99 -5.36
C PHE A 416 -7.93 -3.56 -6.00
N LEU A 417 -9.02 -3.73 -5.24
CA LEU A 417 -10.32 -4.11 -5.84
C LEU A 417 -10.81 -3.03 -6.81
N GLY A 418 -10.64 -1.75 -6.46
CA GLY A 418 -10.90 -0.63 -7.36
C GLY A 418 -10.04 -0.68 -8.63
N ALA A 419 -8.73 -0.84 -8.45
CA ALA A 419 -7.77 -0.89 -9.55
C ALA A 419 -7.98 -2.08 -10.49
N LEU A 420 -8.21 -3.28 -9.94
CA LEU A 420 -8.53 -4.48 -10.70
C LEU A 420 -9.86 -4.34 -11.45
N GLY A 421 -10.84 -3.66 -10.85
CA GLY A 421 -12.09 -3.30 -11.51
C GLY A 421 -11.87 -2.43 -12.75
N LEU A 422 -11.13 -1.33 -12.62
CA LEU A 422 -10.81 -0.45 -13.74
C LEU A 422 -9.93 -1.12 -14.79
N TRP A 423 -8.96 -1.95 -14.38
CA TRP A 423 -8.12 -2.71 -15.30
C TRP A 423 -8.91 -3.76 -16.08
N THR A 424 -9.80 -4.52 -15.43
CA THR A 424 -10.69 -5.49 -16.10
C THR A 424 -11.60 -4.80 -17.11
N ARG A 425 -12.06 -3.58 -16.81
CA ARG A 425 -12.80 -2.74 -17.76
C ARG A 425 -11.89 -2.29 -18.90
N TYR A 426 -10.67 -1.82 -18.61
CA TYR A 426 -9.71 -1.33 -19.61
C TYR A 426 -9.39 -2.38 -20.67
N ARG A 427 -9.25 -3.65 -20.27
CA ARG A 427 -9.02 -4.77 -21.20
C ARG A 427 -10.18 -5.04 -22.17
N LYS A 428 -11.39 -4.53 -21.87
CA LYS A 428 -12.59 -4.68 -22.71
C LYS A 428 -12.93 -3.40 -23.47
N ASP A 429 -12.86 -2.26 -22.79
CA ASP A 429 -13.11 -0.92 -23.32
C ASP A 429 -12.14 0.07 -22.67
N GLN A 430 -11.02 0.32 -23.36
CA GLN A 430 -9.97 1.21 -22.88
C GLN A 430 -10.50 2.63 -22.66
N LYS A 431 -11.29 3.16 -23.60
CA LYS A 431 -11.79 4.54 -23.53
C LYS A 431 -12.81 4.71 -22.40
N GLY A 432 -13.72 3.76 -22.24
CA GLY A 432 -14.70 3.76 -21.15
C GLY A 432 -14.05 3.67 -19.78
N ALA A 433 -13.03 2.82 -19.63
CA ALA A 433 -12.29 2.69 -18.37
C ALA A 433 -11.53 3.98 -18.00
N ILE A 434 -10.83 4.61 -18.95
CA ILE A 434 -10.13 5.88 -18.71
C ILE A 434 -11.11 7.02 -18.41
N THR A 435 -12.26 7.07 -19.11
CA THR A 435 -13.31 8.07 -18.83
C THR A 435 -13.85 7.90 -17.40
N ALA A 436 -14.08 6.67 -16.96
CA ALA A 436 -14.53 6.38 -15.60
C ALA A 436 -13.46 6.75 -14.55
N TYR A 437 -12.19 6.44 -14.81
CA TYR A 437 -11.06 6.85 -13.98
C TYR A 437 -10.98 8.38 -13.84
N GLU A 438 -10.95 9.13 -14.95
CA GLU A 438 -10.85 10.58 -14.93
C GLU A 438 -12.02 11.22 -14.18
N ARG A 439 -13.25 10.73 -14.43
CA ARG A 439 -14.46 11.21 -13.75
C ARG A 439 -14.36 11.03 -12.24
N ALA A 440 -13.92 9.86 -11.78
CA ALA A 440 -13.85 9.57 -10.35
C ALA A 440 -12.72 10.34 -9.65
N MET A 441 -11.52 10.37 -10.23
CA MET A 441 -10.37 11.09 -9.68
C MET A 441 -10.59 12.61 -9.68
N SER A 442 -11.37 13.14 -10.62
CA SER A 442 -11.74 14.56 -10.64
C SER A 442 -12.58 14.99 -9.42
N LEU A 443 -13.20 14.05 -8.71
CA LEU A 443 -13.98 14.33 -7.49
C LEU A 443 -13.10 14.51 -6.26
N GLY A 444 -11.85 14.03 -6.26
CA GLY A 444 -10.97 14.04 -5.10
C GLY A 444 -11.67 13.46 -3.86
N GLY A 445 -11.54 14.15 -2.73
CA GLY A 445 -12.22 13.84 -1.47
C GLY A 445 -13.58 14.51 -1.29
N SER A 446 -14.19 15.04 -2.37
CA SER A 446 -15.45 15.82 -2.26
C SER A 446 -16.70 14.96 -2.08
N LYS A 447 -16.57 13.63 -2.25
CA LYS A 447 -17.67 12.67 -2.14
C LYS A 447 -17.32 11.51 -1.21
N PRO A 448 -18.33 10.86 -0.57
CA PRO A 448 -18.13 9.61 0.18
C PRO A 448 -17.59 8.48 -0.71
N LEU A 449 -16.92 7.49 -0.10
CA LEU A 449 -16.29 6.39 -0.83
C LEU A 449 -17.24 5.65 -1.79
N PRO A 450 -18.50 5.31 -1.42
CA PRO A 450 -19.42 4.63 -2.33
C PRO A 450 -19.74 5.44 -3.59
N GLU A 451 -19.77 6.77 -3.49
CA GLU A 451 -19.99 7.65 -4.64
C GLU A 451 -18.75 7.74 -5.52
N LEU A 452 -17.55 7.73 -4.94
CA LEU A 452 -16.29 7.70 -5.68
C LEU A 452 -16.15 6.39 -6.49
N PHE A 453 -16.43 5.23 -5.88
CA PHE A 453 -16.45 3.95 -6.59
C PHE A 453 -17.53 3.90 -7.68
N ARG A 454 -18.73 4.41 -7.39
CA ARG A 454 -19.80 4.54 -8.40
C ARG A 454 -19.38 5.44 -9.56
N ALA A 455 -18.69 6.56 -9.28
CA ALA A 455 -18.17 7.44 -10.33
C ALA A 455 -17.12 6.73 -11.21
N ALA A 456 -16.40 5.74 -10.67
CA ALA A 456 -15.50 4.86 -11.42
C ALA A 456 -16.21 3.69 -12.14
N ASP A 457 -17.55 3.65 -12.14
CA ASP A 457 -18.37 2.53 -12.63
C ASP A 457 -18.04 1.19 -11.94
N LEU A 458 -17.72 1.25 -10.65
CA LEU A 458 -17.38 0.10 -9.81
C LEU A 458 -18.37 -0.09 -8.65
N PRO A 459 -18.60 -1.33 -8.19
CA PRO A 459 -19.30 -1.55 -6.94
C PRO A 459 -18.42 -1.12 -5.75
N PHE A 460 -19.06 -0.63 -4.69
CA PHE A 460 -18.43 -0.50 -3.39
C PHE A 460 -18.75 -1.74 -2.56
N ASP A 461 -18.06 -2.84 -2.87
CA ASP A 461 -18.23 -4.13 -2.23
C ASP A 461 -16.89 -4.89 -2.19
N PHE A 462 -16.60 -5.55 -1.07
CA PHE A 462 -15.31 -6.22 -0.85
C PHE A 462 -15.48 -7.73 -0.66
N GLY A 463 -16.69 -8.23 -0.86
CA GLY A 463 -17.03 -9.62 -0.59
C GLY A 463 -16.62 -10.61 -1.68
N PRO A 464 -16.87 -11.91 -1.42
CA PRO A 464 -16.67 -13.02 -2.36
C PRO A 464 -17.12 -12.75 -3.80
N ASP A 465 -18.29 -12.14 -4.00
CA ASP A 465 -18.86 -11.93 -5.33
C ASP A 465 -18.10 -10.89 -6.16
N THR A 466 -17.49 -9.91 -5.51
CA THR A 466 -16.66 -8.89 -6.15
C THR A 466 -15.22 -9.38 -6.38
N VAL A 467 -14.64 -10.11 -5.41
CA VAL A 467 -13.25 -10.59 -5.52
C VAL A 467 -13.10 -11.72 -6.53
N ARG A 468 -14.06 -12.67 -6.59
CA ARG A 468 -14.00 -13.83 -7.50
C ARG A 468 -13.68 -13.48 -8.96
N PRO A 469 -14.40 -12.57 -9.64
CA PRO A 469 -14.09 -12.25 -11.04
C PRO A 469 -12.69 -11.65 -11.21
N TYR A 470 -12.20 -10.84 -10.27
CA TYR A 470 -10.84 -10.29 -10.33
C TYR A 470 -9.78 -11.36 -10.09
N ALA A 471 -10.02 -12.29 -9.18
CA ALA A 471 -9.16 -13.45 -8.97
C ALA A 471 -9.06 -14.30 -10.24
N ASN A 472 -10.18 -14.53 -10.94
CA ASN A 472 -10.19 -15.27 -12.21
C ASN A 472 -9.42 -14.53 -13.32
N GLU A 473 -9.56 -13.21 -13.43
CA GLU A 473 -8.79 -12.42 -14.40
C GLU A 473 -7.29 -12.49 -14.09
N LEU A 474 -6.90 -12.28 -12.83
CA LEU A 474 -5.52 -12.42 -12.36
C LEU A 474 -4.94 -13.80 -12.67
N HIS A 475 -5.71 -14.86 -12.40
CA HIS A 475 -5.32 -16.24 -12.71
C HIS A 475 -5.11 -16.46 -14.20
N SER A 476 -6.03 -15.96 -15.03
CA SER A 476 -5.95 -16.12 -16.48
C SER A 476 -4.67 -15.51 -17.06
N VAL A 477 -4.29 -14.32 -16.59
CA VAL A 477 -3.09 -13.61 -17.07
C VAL A 477 -1.81 -14.22 -16.53
N THR A 478 -1.82 -14.65 -15.26
CA THR A 478 -0.63 -15.27 -14.65
C THR A 478 -0.37 -16.68 -15.17
N LYS A 479 -1.39 -17.38 -15.69
CA LYS A 479 -1.24 -18.67 -16.40
C LYS A 479 -0.88 -18.55 -17.87
N ALA A 480 -1.41 -17.55 -18.57
CA ALA A 480 -1.22 -17.41 -20.01
C ALA A 480 0.19 -16.87 -20.33
N SER A 481 1.20 -17.74 -20.36
CA SER A 481 2.50 -17.50 -21.00
C SER A 481 3.20 -18.82 -21.28
#